data_AF-A0A2R9ST49-F1
#
_entry.id   AF-A0A2R9ST49-F1
#
_cell.length_a   1.000
_cell.length_b   1.000
_cell.length_c   1.000
_cell.angle_alpha   90.00
_cell.angle_beta   90.00
_cell.angle_gamma   90.00
#
_symmetry.space_group_name_H-M   'P 1'
#
loop_
_entity.id
_entity.type
_entity.pdbx_description
1 polymer ?
#
loop_
_entity_poly.entity_id
_entity_poly.type
_entity_poly.pdbx_seq_one_letter_code
_entity_poly.pdbx_strand_id
1 'polypeptide(L)'
;MVHKTIKHGGQLFYIAGLSCVATDPEYHGQGFGLRTVAAATRWIEEHGNTGIGIFTCKPSLAYFYERAGAWQVAPEVKLIGSCDEGALSSDSLQVVVLIRLFSTKARNYDPMLRHTTIDLDLPVGEFL
;
A
#
# COMPACT_ATOMS: atom_id res chain seq x y z
N MET A 1 -10.57 3.31 0.94
CA MET A 1 -9.58 2.99 -0.12
C MET A 1 -9.25 4.28 -0.83
N VAL A 2 -8.00 4.44 -1.19
CA VAL A 2 -7.47 5.63 -1.88
C VAL A 2 -6.85 5.22 -3.19
N HIS A 3 -6.87 6.13 -4.16
CA HIS A 3 -6.26 5.95 -5.47
C HIS A 3 -5.42 7.16 -5.84
N LYS A 4 -4.33 6.91 -6.56
CA LYS A 4 -3.49 7.98 -7.11
C LYS A 4 -2.76 7.52 -8.36
N THR A 5 -2.39 8.46 -9.21
CA THR A 5 -1.40 8.22 -10.28
C THR A 5 -0.05 8.75 -9.79
N ILE A 6 0.97 7.90 -9.80
CA ILE A 6 2.35 8.27 -9.47
C ILE A 6 3.25 8.14 -10.69
N LYS A 7 4.33 8.92 -10.72
CA LYS A 7 5.40 8.79 -11.70
C LYS A 7 6.61 8.15 -11.01
N HIS A 8 7.09 7.04 -11.55
CA HIS A 8 8.24 6.33 -11.00
C HIS A 8 9.05 5.65 -12.09
N GLY A 9 10.38 5.80 -12.10
CA GLY A 9 11.26 5.23 -13.14
C GLY A 9 10.90 5.67 -14.57
N GLY A 10 10.40 6.91 -14.74
CA GLY A 10 9.92 7.42 -16.02
C GLY A 10 8.56 6.85 -16.47
N GLN A 11 7.93 5.98 -15.68
CA GLN A 11 6.64 5.36 -15.96
C GLN A 11 5.54 5.95 -15.09
N LEU A 12 4.31 5.95 -15.61
CA LEU A 12 3.12 6.22 -14.81
C LEU A 12 2.52 4.91 -14.30
N PHE A 13 2.13 4.91 -13.03
CA PHE A 13 1.44 3.81 -12.38
C PHE A 13 0.19 4.34 -11.67
N TYR A 14 -0.94 3.68 -11.88
CA TYR A 14 -2.13 3.88 -11.06
C TYR A 14 -2.03 2.98 -9.83
N ILE A 15 -2.10 3.60 -8.66
CA ILE A 15 -1.96 2.93 -7.37
C ILE A 15 -3.28 2.93 -6.60
N ALA A 16 -3.47 1.89 -5.78
CA ALA A 16 -4.56 1.82 -4.82
C ALA A 16 -4.05 1.36 -3.45
N GLY A 17 -4.60 1.93 -2.38
CA GLY A 17 -4.23 1.59 -1.01
C GLY A 17 -5.45 1.38 -0.12
N LEU A 18 -5.34 0.42 0.81
CA LEU A 18 -6.29 0.31 1.92
C LEU A 18 -5.97 1.43 2.92
N SER A 19 -6.92 2.35 3.13
CA SER A 19 -6.68 3.57 3.91
C SER A 19 -7.02 3.41 5.39
N CYS A 20 -8.15 2.77 5.70
CA CYS A 20 -8.55 2.49 7.07
C CYS A 20 -9.32 1.17 7.08
N VAL A 21 -8.84 0.24 7.90
CA VAL A 21 -9.50 -1.04 8.18
C VAL A 21 -9.70 -1.11 9.68
N ALA A 22 -10.95 -1.12 10.10
CA ALA A 22 -11.34 -1.26 11.49
C ALA A 22 -12.30 -2.43 11.64
N THR A 23 -12.24 -3.09 12.79
CA THR A 23 -13.26 -4.00 13.26
C THR A 23 -13.58 -3.56 14.68
N ASP A 24 -14.86 -3.55 15.03
CA ASP A 24 -15.27 -3.25 16.40
C ASP A 24 -14.62 -4.26 17.38
N PRO A 25 -14.08 -3.81 18.54
CA PRO A 25 -13.39 -4.68 19.49
C PRO A 25 -14.17 -5.91 19.93
N GLU A 26 -15.50 -5.83 20.06
CA GLU A 26 -16.36 -6.96 20.45
C GLU A 26 -16.38 -8.07 19.38
N TYR A 27 -15.98 -7.74 18.16
CA TYR A 27 -15.97 -8.63 17.00
C TYR A 27 -14.55 -9.05 16.57
N HIS A 28 -13.52 -8.72 17.37
CA HIS A 28 -12.14 -9.18 17.11
C HIS A 28 -12.02 -10.70 17.24
N GLY A 29 -11.06 -11.29 16.53
CA GLY A 29 -10.82 -12.74 16.55
C GLY A 29 -11.84 -13.58 15.77
N GLN A 30 -12.91 -12.98 15.26
CA GLN A 30 -13.99 -13.69 14.53
C GLN A 30 -13.79 -13.73 13.00
N GLY A 31 -12.67 -13.19 12.50
CA GLY A 31 -12.31 -13.24 11.07
C GLY A 31 -12.95 -12.17 10.18
N PHE A 32 -13.73 -11.23 10.73
CA PHE A 32 -14.31 -10.13 9.94
C PHE A 32 -13.25 -9.28 9.23
N GLY A 33 -12.19 -8.88 9.94
CA GLY A 33 -11.08 -8.14 9.32
C GLY A 33 -10.46 -8.88 8.13
N LEU A 34 -10.23 -10.20 8.26
CA LEU A 34 -9.69 -11.01 7.16
C LEU A 34 -10.64 -10.99 5.95
N ARG A 35 -11.94 -11.22 6.18
CA ARG A 35 -12.95 -11.22 5.10
C ARG A 35 -13.07 -9.86 4.43
N THR A 36 -13.04 -8.78 5.21
CA THR A 36 -13.11 -7.41 4.69
C THR A 36 -11.91 -7.08 3.81
N VAL A 37 -10.69 -7.36 4.28
CA VAL A 37 -9.47 -7.11 3.50
C VAL A 37 -9.42 -8.00 2.27
N ALA A 38 -9.78 -9.28 2.37
CA ALA A 38 -9.86 -10.18 1.21
C ALA A 38 -10.83 -9.65 0.15
N ALA A 39 -12.02 -9.22 0.57
CA ALA A 39 -13.03 -8.66 -0.33
C ALA A 39 -12.56 -7.36 -0.99
N ALA A 40 -11.97 -6.43 -0.22
CA ALA A 40 -11.44 -5.19 -0.76
C ALA A 40 -10.28 -5.44 -1.74
N THR A 41 -9.40 -6.39 -1.42
CA THR A 41 -8.27 -6.75 -2.29
C THR A 41 -8.76 -7.35 -3.61
N ARG A 42 -9.74 -8.26 -3.54
CA ARG A 42 -10.38 -8.82 -4.73
C ARG A 42 -11.05 -7.75 -5.58
N TRP A 43 -11.71 -6.78 -4.94
CA TRP A 43 -12.32 -5.66 -5.64
C TRP A 43 -11.27 -4.85 -6.43
N ILE A 44 -10.11 -4.55 -5.83
CA ILE A 44 -9.01 -3.84 -6.51
C ILE A 44 -8.52 -4.63 -7.73
N GLU A 45 -8.39 -5.95 -7.57
CA GLU A 45 -7.91 -6.85 -8.62
C GLU A 45 -8.90 -6.97 -9.79
N GLU A 46 -10.20 -7.01 -9.52
CA GLU A 46 -11.24 -7.25 -10.53
C GLU A 46 -11.77 -5.98 -11.20
N HIS A 47 -11.79 -4.85 -10.49
CA HIS A 47 -12.52 -3.64 -10.92
C HIS A 47 -11.62 -2.42 -11.13
N GLY A 48 -10.30 -2.54 -10.90
CA GLY A 48 -9.35 -1.45 -11.05
C GLY A 48 -8.51 -1.56 -12.32
N ASN A 49 -8.16 -0.40 -12.91
CA ASN A 49 -6.97 -0.25 -13.74
C ASN A 49 -5.68 -0.12 -12.88
N THR A 50 -5.74 -0.60 -11.63
CA THR A 50 -4.67 -0.51 -10.63
C THR A 50 -3.50 -1.37 -11.07
N GLY A 51 -2.34 -0.74 -11.25
CA GLY A 51 -1.10 -1.46 -11.47
C GLY A 51 -0.54 -2.02 -10.17
N ILE A 52 -0.48 -1.16 -9.15
CA ILE A 52 0.23 -1.43 -7.90
C ILE A 52 -0.73 -1.16 -6.73
N GLY A 53 -0.94 -2.18 -5.90
CA GLY A 53 -1.47 -1.98 -4.56
C GLY A 53 -0.35 -1.58 -3.62
N ILE A 54 -0.52 -0.49 -2.87
CA ILE A 54 0.48 -0.04 -1.91
C ILE A 54 -0.16 0.77 -0.78
N PHE A 55 0.24 0.50 0.46
CA PHE A 55 -0.14 1.26 1.66
C PHE A 55 0.82 0.95 2.81
N THR A 56 0.67 1.64 3.94
CA THR A 56 1.48 1.39 5.14
C THR A 56 0.66 0.81 6.29
N CYS A 57 1.32 0.07 7.17
CA CYS A 57 0.71 -0.37 8.43
C CYS A 57 1.74 -0.44 9.56
N LYS A 58 1.25 -0.54 10.81
CA LYS A 58 2.11 -0.90 11.94
C LYS A 58 2.78 -2.26 11.67
N PRO A 59 4.06 -2.47 12.04
CA PRO A 59 4.76 -3.72 11.80
C PRO A 59 4.02 -4.96 12.32
N SER A 60 3.36 -4.86 13.47
CA SER A 60 2.59 -5.94 14.09
C SER A 60 1.37 -6.41 13.27
N LEU A 61 0.93 -5.64 12.28
CA LEU A 61 -0.20 -5.97 11.40
C LEU A 61 0.22 -6.56 10.05
N ALA A 62 1.52 -6.61 9.74
CA ALA A 62 2.01 -7.10 8.44
C ALA A 62 1.50 -8.52 8.14
N TYR A 63 1.63 -9.44 9.10
CA TYR A 63 1.16 -10.82 8.96
C TYR A 63 -0.35 -10.92 8.73
N PHE A 64 -1.14 -10.03 9.34
CA PHE A 64 -2.58 -9.98 9.13
C PHE A 64 -2.91 -9.64 7.67
N TYR A 65 -2.27 -8.62 7.10
CA TYR A 65 -2.51 -8.21 5.70
C TYR A 65 -1.97 -9.22 4.70
N GLU A 66 -0.81 -9.83 4.97
CA GLU A 66 -0.29 -10.94 4.18
C GLU A 66 -1.31 -12.09 4.10
N ARG A 67 -1.83 -12.53 5.26
CA ARG A 67 -2.83 -13.60 5.32
C ARG A 67 -4.16 -13.21 4.68
N ALA A 68 -4.58 -11.96 4.82
CA ALA A 68 -5.91 -11.53 4.38
C ALA A 68 -6.01 -11.25 2.87
N GLY A 69 -4.93 -10.82 2.24
CA GLY A 69 -4.98 -10.36 0.85
C GLY A 69 -3.69 -10.56 0.06
N ALA A 70 -2.75 -11.39 0.55
CA ALA A 70 -1.44 -11.59 -0.08
C ALA A 70 -0.65 -10.28 -0.27
N TRP A 71 -0.80 -9.36 0.69
CA TRP A 71 -0.04 -8.11 0.75
C TRP A 71 1.34 -8.38 1.33
N GLN A 72 2.40 -8.16 0.55
CA GLN A 72 3.76 -8.51 0.94
C GLN A 72 4.50 -7.30 1.51
N VAL A 73 5.26 -7.50 2.58
CA VAL A 73 6.19 -6.48 3.07
C VAL A 73 7.24 -6.20 2.00
N ALA A 74 7.48 -4.91 1.75
CA ALA A 74 8.50 -4.42 0.84
C ALA A 74 9.54 -3.63 1.67
N PRO A 75 10.51 -4.32 2.31
CA PRO A 75 11.39 -3.70 3.31
C PRO A 75 12.34 -2.66 2.71
N GLU A 76 12.63 -2.76 1.40
CA GLU A 76 13.51 -1.86 0.66
C GLU A 76 12.72 -0.79 -0.12
N VAL A 77 11.40 -0.71 0.11
CA VAL A 77 10.55 0.36 -0.41
C VAL A 77 10.30 1.39 0.67
N LYS A 78 10.64 2.64 0.36
CA LYS A 78 10.28 3.79 1.18
C LYS A 78 9.13 4.56 0.54
N LEU A 79 8.10 4.84 1.31
CA LEU A 79 7.04 5.78 0.90
C LEU A 79 7.32 7.15 1.50
N ILE A 80 7.25 8.19 0.68
CA ILE A 80 7.31 9.58 1.12
C ILE A 80 6.02 10.30 0.70
N GLY A 81 5.55 11.22 1.54
CA GLY A 81 4.41 12.07 1.22
C GLY A 81 4.70 12.92 -0.01
N SER A 82 5.80 13.67 0.00
CA SER A 82 6.37 14.38 -1.15
C SER A 82 7.90 14.45 -1.04
N CYS A 83 8.55 14.99 -2.07
CA CYS A 83 9.97 15.37 -2.03
C CYS A 83 10.24 16.68 -1.25
N ASP A 84 9.21 17.33 -0.71
CA ASP A 84 9.35 18.61 -0.01
C ASP A 84 10.01 18.42 1.36
N GLU A 85 10.69 19.48 1.83
CA GLU A 85 11.25 19.50 3.17
C GLU A 85 10.14 19.37 4.23
N GLY A 86 10.34 18.47 5.20
CA GLY A 86 9.37 18.19 6.26
C GLY A 86 8.24 17.22 5.87
N ALA A 87 8.24 16.65 4.65
CA ALA A 87 7.29 15.63 4.27
C ALA A 87 7.41 14.35 5.13
N LEU A 88 6.26 13.73 5.41
CA LEU A 88 6.19 12.47 6.16
C LEU A 88 6.75 11.31 5.33
N SER A 89 7.26 10.27 6.00
CA SER A 89 7.77 9.07 5.35
C SER A 89 7.44 7.83 6.16
N SER A 90 7.50 6.66 5.52
CA SER A 90 7.35 5.37 6.21
C SER A 90 8.33 5.22 7.37
N ASP A 91 9.56 5.71 7.18
CA ASP A 91 10.62 5.64 8.19
C ASP A 91 10.32 6.53 9.39
N SER A 92 9.95 7.80 9.15
CA SER A 92 9.67 8.75 10.23
C SER A 92 8.42 8.38 11.02
N LEU A 93 7.46 7.69 10.38
CA LEU A 93 6.25 7.18 11.02
C LEU A 93 6.40 5.77 11.63
N GLN A 94 7.56 5.12 11.44
CA GLN A 94 7.84 3.76 11.93
C GLN A 94 6.80 2.71 11.48
N VAL A 95 6.36 2.83 10.23
CA VAL A 95 5.43 1.91 9.57
C VAL A 95 6.13 1.09 8.50
N VAL A 96 5.59 -0.08 8.18
CA VAL A 96 6.09 -0.91 7.07
C VAL A 96 5.27 -0.65 5.82
N VAL A 97 5.93 -0.73 4.67
CA VAL A 97 5.28 -0.66 3.35
C VAL A 97 4.84 -2.06 2.93
N LEU A 98 3.57 -2.18 2.53
CA LEU A 98 3.01 -3.38 1.92
C LEU A 98 2.75 -3.14 0.44
N ILE A 99 3.14 -4.08 -0.41
CA ILE A 99 2.95 -4.01 -1.87
C ILE A 99 2.25 -5.26 -2.41
N ARG A 100 1.44 -5.07 -3.46
CA ARG A 100 0.92 -6.15 -4.31
C ARG A 100 0.85 -5.69 -5.77
N LEU A 101 1.35 -6.49 -6.70
CA LEU A 101 1.37 -6.15 -8.13
C LEU A 101 0.21 -6.80 -8.87
N PHE A 102 -0.73 -5.98 -9.35
CA PHE A 102 -1.94 -6.45 -10.01
C PHE A 102 -1.77 -6.56 -11.52
N SER A 103 -1.13 -5.59 -12.18
CA SER A 103 -1.00 -5.58 -13.65
C SER A 103 0.28 -6.24 -14.16
N THR A 104 0.24 -6.75 -15.41
CA THR A 104 1.44 -7.24 -16.12
C THR A 104 2.51 -6.17 -16.22
N LYS A 105 2.12 -4.91 -16.47
CA LYS A 105 3.06 -3.78 -16.46
C LYS A 105 3.76 -3.69 -15.11
N ALA A 106 3.03 -3.68 -14.00
CA ALA A 106 3.65 -3.58 -12.68
C ALA A 106 4.60 -4.76 -12.40
N ARG A 107 4.20 -5.99 -12.74
CA ARG A 107 5.04 -7.20 -12.58
C ARG A 107 6.33 -7.14 -13.38
N ASN A 108 6.32 -6.58 -14.59
CA ASN A 108 7.54 -6.42 -15.40
C ASN A 108 8.54 -5.42 -14.78
N TYR A 109 8.07 -4.55 -13.89
CA TYR A 109 8.89 -3.58 -13.15
C TYR A 109 9.11 -4.00 -11.69
N ASP A 110 8.76 -5.23 -11.29
CA ASP A 110 8.87 -5.72 -9.90
C ASP A 110 10.25 -5.50 -9.27
N PRO A 111 11.39 -5.82 -9.95
CA PRO A 111 12.71 -5.61 -9.35
C PRO A 111 12.97 -4.13 -9.00
N MET A 112 12.50 -3.21 -9.83
CA MET A 112 12.62 -1.77 -9.59
C MET A 112 11.66 -1.31 -8.48
N LEU A 113 10.42 -1.78 -8.51
CA LEU A 113 9.38 -1.36 -7.57
C LEU A 113 9.62 -1.87 -6.13
N ARG A 114 10.47 -2.88 -5.95
CA ARG A 114 10.81 -3.43 -4.62
C ARG A 114 12.03 -2.78 -3.95
N HIS A 115 12.82 -1.98 -4.66
CA HIS A 115 14.09 -1.43 -4.17
C HIS A 115 14.16 0.06 -4.49
N THR A 116 13.28 0.87 -3.89
CA THR A 116 13.09 2.25 -4.34
C THR A 116 12.40 3.15 -3.33
N THR A 117 12.42 4.46 -3.61
CA THR A 117 11.57 5.44 -2.93
C THR A 117 10.42 5.84 -3.84
N ILE A 118 9.20 5.71 -3.34
CA ILE A 118 7.97 6.09 -4.03
C ILE A 118 7.47 7.41 -3.43
N ASP A 119 7.46 8.44 -4.28
CA ASP A 119 6.87 9.74 -4.01
C ASP A 119 5.36 9.69 -4.27
N LEU A 120 4.58 10.03 -3.24
CA LEU A 120 3.13 10.10 -3.30
C LEU A 120 2.61 11.47 -3.76
N ASP A 121 3.47 12.49 -3.89
CA ASP A 121 3.12 13.84 -4.32
C ASP A 121 1.94 14.43 -3.52
N LEU A 122 1.96 14.25 -2.20
CA LEU A 122 0.95 14.73 -1.25
C LEU A 122 1.40 16.05 -0.61
N PRO A 123 0.46 16.90 -0.18
CA PRO A 123 0.79 18.07 0.62
C PRO A 123 1.61 17.73 1.87
N VAL A 124 2.50 18.63 2.28
CA VAL A 124 3.27 18.48 3.51
C VAL A 124 2.32 18.28 4.70
N GLY A 125 2.58 17.22 5.49
CA GLY A 125 1.75 16.81 6.62
C GLY A 125 0.74 15.71 6.30
N GLU A 126 0.54 15.36 5.03
CA GLU A 126 -0.30 14.23 4.61
C GLU A 126 0.51 12.96 4.32
N PHE A 127 -0.09 11.80 4.58
CA PHE A 127 0.53 10.49 4.34
C PHE A 127 -0.53 9.38 4.19
N LEU A 128 -0.13 8.23 3.61
CA LEU A 128 -0.98 7.06 3.37
C LEU A 128 -0.77 5.91 4.37
#